data_AF-A0A2Z2KX64-F1
#
_entry.id   AF-A0A2Z2KX64-F1
#
_cell.length_a   1.000
_cell.length_b   1.000
_cell.length_c   1.000
_cell.angle_alpha   90.00
_cell.angle_beta   90.00
_cell.angle_gamma   90.00
#
_symmetry.space_group_name_H-M   'P 1'
#
loop_
_entity.id
_entity.type
_entity.pdbx_description
1 polymer ?
#
loop_
_entity_poly.entity_id
_entity_poly.type
_entity_poly.pdbx_seq_one_letter_code
_entity_poly.pdbx_strand_id
1 'polypeptide(L)'
;MSKVLKYVTLPQMTERRLNSEAEITLAKIRLLQSELRLREAQIVPLLSEETLREVDESIHSLHPTTLFDSTSETPSVPDYLSVRDVSKLTGLVPQVVRRHCANGKWEAEQVAGQNSTWRIKPEPFMKLSNWEAFVRDRTEGIESSKKIADHALALWDNEGPTDYGST
;
A
#
# COMPACT_ATOMS: atom_id res chain seq x y z
N MET A 1 -8.13 -7.06 -3.42
CA MET A 1 -8.65 -8.40 -3.78
C MET A 1 -8.03 -9.60 -3.03
N SER A 2 -6.82 -9.53 -2.44
CA SER A 2 -6.14 -10.72 -1.89
C SER A 2 -6.83 -11.38 -0.68
N LYS A 3 -7.62 -10.63 0.10
CA LYS A 3 -8.30 -11.17 1.30
C LYS A 3 -9.45 -12.13 0.98
N VAL A 4 -10.22 -11.88 -0.08
CA VAL A 4 -11.38 -12.72 -0.46
C VAL A 4 -10.92 -14.09 -0.97
N LEU A 5 -9.81 -14.13 -1.72
CA LEU A 5 -9.27 -15.37 -2.28
C LEU A 5 -8.71 -16.33 -1.21
N LYS A 6 -8.48 -15.85 0.03
CA LYS A 6 -8.08 -16.72 1.16
C LYS A 6 -9.21 -17.65 1.61
N TYR A 7 -10.46 -17.25 1.38
CA TYR A 7 -11.64 -18.03 1.75
C TYR A 7 -12.08 -19.01 0.66
N VAL A 8 -11.45 -18.96 -0.52
CA VAL A 8 -11.73 -19.88 -1.62
C VAL A 8 -10.77 -21.07 -1.55
N THR A 9 -11.29 -22.21 -1.10
CA THR A 9 -10.55 -23.49 -1.05
C THR A 9 -10.70 -24.25 -2.35
N LEU A 10 -9.57 -24.61 -2.96
CA LEU A 10 -9.56 -25.54 -4.09
C LEU A 10 -9.43 -26.98 -3.55
N PRO A 11 -10.04 -27.98 -4.21
CA PRO A 11 -9.78 -29.37 -3.89
C PRO A 11 -8.30 -29.71 -4.07
N GLN A 12 -7.70 -30.47 -3.13
CA GLN A 12 -6.25 -30.81 -3.14
C GLN A 12 -5.77 -31.46 -4.44
N MET A 13 -6.64 -32.19 -5.15
CA MET A 13 -6.31 -32.81 -6.44
C MET A 13 -6.12 -31.78 -7.55
N THR A 14 -6.79 -30.64 -7.47
CA THR A 14 -6.71 -29.54 -8.44
C THR A 14 -5.47 -28.69 -8.16
N GLU A 15 -5.15 -28.43 -6.90
CA GLU A 15 -3.94 -27.69 -6.51
C GLU A 15 -2.66 -28.42 -6.93
N ARG A 16 -2.62 -29.75 -6.81
CA ARG A 16 -1.49 -30.58 -7.25
C ARG A 16 -1.25 -30.60 -8.76
N ARG A 17 -2.23 -30.17 -9.56
CA ARG A 17 -2.14 -30.13 -11.03
C ARG A 17 -1.70 -28.77 -11.56
N LEU A 18 -1.72 -27.73 -10.72
CA LEU A 18 -1.33 -26.37 -11.07
C LEU A 18 0.11 -26.16 -10.62
N ASN A 19 0.93 -25.61 -11.51
CA ASN A 19 2.38 -25.56 -11.36
C ASN A 19 2.88 -24.18 -10.91
N SER A 20 2.00 -23.18 -10.83
CA SER A 20 2.34 -21.80 -10.44
C SER A 20 1.30 -21.18 -9.50
N GLU A 21 1.76 -20.32 -8.59
CA GLU A 21 0.91 -19.51 -7.71
C GLU A 21 -0.08 -18.63 -8.51
N ALA A 22 0.33 -18.16 -9.70
CA ALA A 22 -0.54 -17.41 -10.59
C ALA A 22 -1.70 -18.26 -11.13
N GLU A 23 -1.43 -19.54 -11.46
CA GLU A 23 -2.45 -20.48 -11.94
C GLU A 23 -3.44 -20.84 -10.83
N ILE A 24 -2.95 -21.04 -9.61
CA ILE A 24 -3.79 -21.28 -8.42
C ILE A 24 -4.69 -20.08 -8.15
N THR A 25 -4.12 -18.87 -8.20
CA THR A 25 -4.86 -17.62 -8.00
C THR A 25 -5.95 -17.45 -9.06
N LEU A 26 -5.62 -17.69 -10.33
CA LEU A 26 -6.57 -17.62 -11.43
C LEU A 26 -7.68 -18.67 -11.28
N ALA A 27 -7.35 -19.90 -10.89
CA ALA A 27 -8.33 -20.96 -10.65
C ALA A 27 -9.33 -20.57 -9.54
N LYS A 28 -8.84 -19.97 -8.44
CA LYS A 28 -9.71 -19.44 -7.37
C LYS A 28 -10.62 -18.33 -7.85
N ILE A 29 -10.11 -17.40 -8.67
CA ILE A 29 -10.92 -16.33 -9.27
C ILE A 29 -12.02 -16.93 -10.16
N ARG A 30 -11.69 -17.91 -10.99
CA ARG A 30 -12.67 -18.55 -11.89
C ARG A 30 -13.76 -19.29 -11.12
N LEU A 31 -13.41 -19.98 -10.04
CA LEU A 31 -14.37 -20.65 -9.18
C LEU A 31 -15.35 -19.64 -8.53
N LEU A 32 -14.81 -18.53 -8.02
CA LEU A 32 -15.63 -17.46 -7.44
C LEU A 32 -16.57 -16.85 -8.49
N GLN A 33 -16.07 -16.60 -9.71
CA GLN A 33 -16.89 -16.10 -10.81
C GLN A 33 -18.03 -17.05 -11.17
N SER A 34 -17.79 -18.36 -11.20
CA SER A 34 -18.86 -19.33 -11.50
C SER A 34 -19.94 -19.37 -10.43
N GLU A 35 -19.57 -19.29 -9.15
CA GLU A 35 -20.55 -19.26 -8.05
C GLU A 35 -21.36 -17.97 -8.07
N LEU A 36 -20.71 -16.82 -8.27
CA LEU A 36 -21.39 -15.54 -8.37
C LEU A 36 -22.42 -15.52 -9.52
N ARG A 37 -22.06 -16.06 -10.68
CA ARG A 37 -23.00 -16.20 -11.81
C ARG A 37 -24.21 -17.08 -11.48
N LEU A 38 -23.98 -18.18 -10.76
CA LEU A 38 -25.07 -19.06 -10.33
C LEU A 38 -26.02 -18.34 -9.37
N ARG A 39 -25.48 -17.60 -8.41
CA ARG A 39 -26.27 -16.81 -7.46
C ARG A 39 -27.03 -15.68 -8.14
N GLU A 40 -26.37 -14.97 -9.05
CA GLU A 40 -26.98 -13.92 -9.86
C GLU A 40 -28.17 -14.47 -10.66
N ALA A 41 -28.00 -15.61 -11.34
CA ALA A 41 -29.07 -16.27 -12.09
C ALA A 41 -30.26 -16.72 -11.21
N GLN A 42 -30.05 -16.93 -9.90
CA GLN A 42 -31.13 -17.22 -8.95
C GLN A 42 -31.84 -15.96 -8.46
N ILE A 43 -31.12 -14.83 -8.35
CA ILE A 43 -31.62 -13.58 -7.79
C ILE A 43 -32.35 -12.75 -8.84
N VAL A 44 -31.79 -12.63 -10.05
CA VAL A 44 -32.37 -11.87 -11.16
C VAL A 44 -33.85 -12.19 -11.44
N PRO A 45 -34.29 -13.46 -11.51
CA PRO A 45 -35.70 -13.76 -11.74
C PRO A 45 -36.63 -13.46 -10.55
N LEU A 46 -36.08 -13.21 -9.36
CA LEU A 46 -36.85 -12.83 -8.16
C LEU A 46 -37.08 -11.32 -8.06
N LEU A 47 -36.44 -10.54 -8.94
CA LEU A 47 -36.50 -9.08 -8.94
C LEU A 47 -37.36 -8.60 -10.12
N SER A 48 -38.05 -7.47 -9.93
CA SER A 48 -38.75 -6.81 -11.03
C SER A 48 -37.76 -6.06 -11.90
N GLU A 49 -38.13 -5.84 -13.16
CA GLU A 49 -37.30 -5.08 -14.11
C GLU A 49 -37.00 -3.66 -13.62
N GLU A 50 -37.93 -3.04 -12.87
CA GLU A 50 -37.74 -1.74 -12.23
C GLU A 50 -36.68 -1.79 -11.13
N THR A 51 -36.74 -2.79 -10.24
CA THR A 51 -35.73 -2.95 -9.18
C THR A 51 -34.33 -3.26 -9.73
N LEU A 52 -34.24 -4.04 -10.82
CA LEU A 52 -32.97 -4.30 -11.50
C LEU A 52 -32.37 -3.00 -12.04
N ARG A 53 -33.20 -2.14 -12.65
CA ARG A 53 -32.75 -0.85 -13.17
C ARG A 53 -32.26 0.08 -12.06
N GLU A 54 -32.94 0.12 -10.92
CA GLU A 54 -32.49 0.91 -9.75
C GLU A 54 -31.15 0.41 -9.20
N VAL A 55 -30.93 -0.91 -9.14
CA VAL A 55 -29.65 -1.49 -8.73
C VAL A 55 -28.54 -1.11 -9.71
N ASP A 56 -28.79 -1.21 -11.01
CA ASP A 56 -27.81 -0.85 -12.05
C ASP A 56 -27.48 0.65 -12.03
N GLU A 57 -28.48 1.53 -11.87
CA GLU A 57 -28.29 2.97 -11.72
C GLU A 57 -27.48 3.30 -10.45
N SER A 58 -27.77 2.60 -9.34
CA SER A 58 -27.03 2.73 -8.08
C SER A 58 -25.57 2.31 -8.26
N ILE A 59 -25.29 1.21 -8.95
CA ILE A 59 -23.92 0.75 -9.24
C ILE A 59 -23.22 1.69 -10.22
N HIS A 60 -23.91 2.20 -11.24
CA HIS A 60 -23.31 3.12 -12.21
C HIS A 60 -22.94 4.47 -11.59
N SER A 61 -23.71 4.92 -10.59
CA SER A 61 -23.38 6.09 -9.79
C SER A 61 -22.15 5.89 -8.88
N LEU A 62 -21.85 4.64 -8.53
CA LEU A 62 -20.61 4.24 -7.86
C LEU A 62 -19.51 4.11 -8.90
N HIS A 63 -18.74 5.17 -9.13
CA HIS A 63 -17.57 5.14 -10.02
C HIS A 63 -16.70 3.89 -9.75
N PRO A 64 -16.52 2.96 -10.71
CA PRO A 64 -15.84 1.68 -10.47
C PRO A 64 -14.38 1.84 -10.03
N THR A 65 -13.79 3.01 -10.24
CA THR A 65 -12.42 3.38 -9.84
C THR A 65 -12.24 3.49 -8.33
N THR A 66 -13.29 3.69 -7.53
CA THR A 66 -13.16 3.95 -6.08
C THR A 66 -13.41 2.73 -5.19
N LEU A 67 -14.04 1.66 -5.70
CA LEU A 67 -14.44 0.50 -4.88
C LEU A 67 -13.49 -0.69 -4.96
N PHE A 68 -12.75 -0.81 -6.07
CA PHE A 68 -11.63 -1.73 -6.17
C PHE A 68 -10.39 -0.87 -6.27
N ASP A 69 -9.87 -0.50 -5.10
CA ASP A 69 -8.55 0.08 -4.93
C ASP A 69 -7.52 -0.90 -5.53
N SER A 70 -7.38 -0.78 -6.84
CA SER A 70 -6.18 -1.12 -7.56
C SER A 70 -5.24 -0.03 -7.09
N THR A 71 -4.52 -0.29 -6.01
CA THR A 71 -3.39 0.52 -5.58
C THR A 71 -2.33 0.46 -6.69
N SER A 72 -2.59 1.11 -7.81
CA SER A 72 -1.63 1.97 -8.45
C SER A 72 -1.86 3.36 -7.85
N GLU A 73 -1.74 3.48 -6.53
CA GLU A 73 -0.95 4.60 -6.04
C GLU A 73 0.35 4.44 -6.81
N THR A 74 0.57 5.23 -7.86
CA THR A 74 1.91 5.42 -8.37
C THR A 74 2.72 5.74 -7.12
N PRO A 75 3.65 4.86 -6.70
CA PRO A 75 4.35 5.04 -5.43
C PRO A 75 4.93 6.44 -5.48
N SER A 76 4.39 7.35 -4.68
CA SER A 76 4.69 8.77 -4.76
C SER A 76 6.19 8.89 -4.59
N VAL A 77 6.87 9.21 -5.69
CA VAL A 77 8.33 9.27 -5.71
C VAL A 77 8.72 10.39 -4.76
N PRO A 78 9.47 10.11 -3.69
CA PRO A 78 9.83 11.15 -2.74
C PRO A 78 10.67 12.22 -3.46
N ASP A 79 10.33 13.50 -3.30
CA ASP A 79 11.06 14.61 -3.93
C ASP A 79 12.56 14.58 -3.58
N TYR A 80 12.88 14.14 -2.36
CA TYR A 80 14.24 13.99 -1.86
C TYR A 80 14.38 12.78 -0.94
N LEU A 81 15.56 12.17 -0.98
CA LEU A 81 16.00 11.10 -0.10
C LEU A 81 16.97 11.64 0.96
N SER A 82 16.89 11.11 2.17
CA SER A 82 17.88 11.38 3.21
C SER A 82 19.10 10.48 3.05
N VAL A 83 20.18 10.81 3.76
CA VAL A 83 21.38 9.94 3.87
C VAL A 83 21.01 8.52 4.33
N ARG A 84 20.06 8.40 5.26
CA ARG A 84 19.61 7.11 5.78
C ARG A 84 18.86 6.30 4.72
N ASP A 85 18.06 6.96 3.90
CA ASP A 85 17.32 6.32 2.81
C ASP A 85 18.27 5.77 1.76
N VAL A 86 19.24 6.59 1.31
CA VAL A 86 20.25 6.15 0.34
C VAL A 86 21.12 5.05 0.91
N SER A 87 21.44 5.09 2.21
CA SER A 87 22.14 3.99 2.90
C SER A 87 21.37 2.67 2.83
N LYS A 88 20.05 2.69 3.07
CA LYS A 88 19.19 1.51 2.91
C LYS A 88 19.12 1.02 1.47
N LEU A 89 19.00 1.93 0.50
CA LEU A 89 18.89 1.59 -0.92
C LEU A 89 20.17 0.98 -1.49
N THR A 90 21.33 1.53 -1.11
CA THR A 90 22.63 1.17 -1.68
C THR A 90 23.44 0.19 -0.83
N GLY A 91 23.02 -0.06 0.41
CA GLY A 91 23.80 -0.82 1.40
C GLY A 91 25.05 -0.10 1.91
N LEU A 92 25.27 1.16 1.50
CA LEU A 92 26.44 1.94 1.92
C LEU A 92 26.24 2.50 3.33
N VAL A 93 27.31 2.59 4.10
CA VAL A 93 27.29 3.24 5.42
C VAL A 93 26.99 4.75 5.27
N PRO A 94 26.17 5.37 6.14
CA PRO A 94 25.79 6.79 6.04
C PRO A 94 26.95 7.78 5.86
N GLN A 95 28.11 7.51 6.47
CA GLN A 95 29.30 8.34 6.32
C GLN A 95 29.85 8.34 4.88
N VAL A 96 29.78 7.19 4.20
CA VAL A 96 30.18 7.06 2.80
C VAL A 96 29.20 7.80 1.90
N VAL A 97 27.90 7.71 2.21
CA VAL A 97 26.84 8.44 1.50
C VAL A 97 27.08 9.95 1.58
N ARG A 98 27.35 10.50 2.78
CA ARG A 98 27.68 11.93 2.96
C ARG A 98 28.90 12.35 2.16
N ARG A 99 29.96 11.53 2.14
CA ARG A 99 31.16 11.80 1.33
C ARG A 99 30.84 11.83 -0.16
N HIS A 100 29.96 10.95 -0.64
CA HIS A 100 29.52 10.96 -2.04
C HIS A 100 28.69 12.19 -2.40
N CYS A 101 27.84 12.68 -1.49
CA CYS A 101 27.14 13.96 -1.66
C CYS A 101 28.12 15.13 -1.70
N ALA A 102 29.06 15.21 -0.76
CA ALA A 102 30.06 16.29 -0.69
C ALA A 102 31.00 16.30 -1.91
N ASN A 103 31.31 15.14 -2.49
CA ASN A 103 32.17 15.01 -3.66
C ASN A 103 31.42 15.21 -4.99
N GLY A 104 30.11 15.49 -4.97
CA GLY A 104 29.30 15.71 -6.18
C GLY A 104 29.00 14.44 -6.98
N LYS A 105 29.15 13.25 -6.40
CA LYS A 105 28.80 11.98 -7.09
C LYS A 105 27.30 11.85 -7.33
N TRP A 106 26.50 12.45 -6.45
CA TRP A 106 25.05 12.52 -6.57
C TRP A 106 24.61 13.96 -6.42
N GLU A 107 23.55 14.33 -7.14
CA GLU A 107 22.91 15.63 -6.98
C GLU A 107 22.25 15.68 -5.60
N ALA A 108 22.82 16.51 -4.72
CA ALA A 108 22.38 16.62 -3.35
C ALA A 108 22.66 18.02 -2.80
N GLU A 109 21.75 18.50 -1.97
CA GLU A 109 21.83 19.79 -1.32
C GLU A 109 21.91 19.60 0.20
N GLN A 110 22.84 20.30 0.85
CA GLN A 110 22.89 20.35 2.31
C GLN A 110 22.04 21.52 2.77
N VAL A 111 20.95 21.22 3.48
CA VAL A 111 20.07 22.26 4.04
C VAL A 111 20.79 22.93 5.21
N ALA A 112 20.89 24.26 5.17
CA ALA A 112 21.48 25.04 6.25
C ALA A 112 20.59 25.00 7.51
N GLY A 113 21.17 24.63 8.66
CA GLY A 113 20.49 24.52 9.96
C GLY A 113 21.33 23.72 10.97
N GLN A 114 20.89 23.69 12.24
CA GLN A 114 21.61 23.03 13.35
C GLN A 114 21.94 21.54 13.09
N ASN A 115 21.14 20.85 12.27
CA ASN A 115 21.27 19.41 11.99
C ASN A 115 21.59 19.10 10.52
N SER A 116 22.27 20.01 9.83
CA SER A 116 22.65 19.99 8.41
C SER A 116 22.29 18.69 7.66
N THR A 117 21.04 18.62 7.18
CA THR A 117 20.49 17.39 6.59
C THR A 117 20.69 17.45 5.08
N TRP A 118 21.13 16.33 4.50
CA TRP A 118 21.28 16.20 3.05
C TRP A 118 19.95 15.83 2.42
N ARG A 119 19.58 16.55 1.37
CA ARG A 119 18.49 16.24 0.43
C ARG A 119 19.10 15.72 -0.84
N ILE A 120 18.89 14.44 -1.14
CA ILE A 120 19.50 13.74 -2.27
C ILE A 120 18.42 13.46 -3.31
N LYS A 121 18.70 13.74 -4.58
CA LYS A 121 17.80 13.48 -5.70
C LYS A 121 17.54 11.98 -5.89
N PRO A 122 16.27 11.53 -6.03
CA PRO A 122 15.91 10.11 -6.07
C PRO A 122 16.24 9.40 -7.39
N GLU A 123 16.33 10.13 -8.50
CA GLU A 123 16.40 9.63 -9.88
C GLU A 123 17.50 8.56 -10.11
N PRO A 124 18.73 8.69 -9.55
CA PRO A 124 19.76 7.68 -9.71
C PRO A 124 19.42 6.33 -9.05
N PHE A 125 18.56 6.35 -8.02
CA PHE A 125 18.24 5.19 -7.20
C PHE A 125 16.94 4.49 -7.63
N MET A 126 16.11 5.16 -8.43
CA MET A 126 14.85 4.59 -8.96
C MET A 126 15.06 3.34 -9.82
N LYS A 127 16.24 3.17 -10.40
CA LYS A 127 16.59 2.02 -11.24
C LYS A 127 17.03 0.79 -10.43
N LEU A 128 17.15 0.91 -9.10
CA LEU A 128 17.55 -0.21 -8.25
C LEU A 128 16.38 -1.18 -8.08
N SER A 129 16.68 -2.49 -8.08
CA SER A 129 15.65 -3.55 -7.96
C SER A 129 14.88 -3.53 -6.64
N ASN A 130 15.43 -2.88 -5.60
CA ASN A 130 14.79 -2.71 -4.29
C ASN A 130 14.02 -1.39 -4.16
N TRP A 131 13.93 -0.57 -5.20
CA TRP A 131 13.27 0.74 -5.16
C TRP A 131 11.80 0.65 -4.73
N GLU A 132 11.04 -0.24 -5.36
CA GLU A 132 9.61 -0.40 -5.07
C GLU A 132 9.36 -0.84 -3.62
N ALA A 133 10.18 -1.78 -3.12
CA ALA A 133 10.11 -2.21 -1.73
C ALA A 133 10.43 -1.06 -0.77
N PHE A 134 11.46 -0.26 -1.08
CA PHE A 134 11.83 0.91 -0.28
C PHE A 134 10.70 1.95 -0.22
N VAL A 135 10.04 2.26 -1.33
CA VAL A 135 8.96 3.26 -1.33
C VAL A 135 7.79 2.78 -0.49
N ARG A 136 7.42 1.49 -0.58
CA ARG A 136 6.38 0.89 0.27
C ARG A 136 6.72 0.96 1.76
N ASP A 137 7.94 0.54 2.14
CA ASP A 137 8.36 0.60 3.55
C ASP A 137 8.36 2.05 4.08
N ARG A 138 8.70 3.01 3.23
CA ARG A 138 8.67 4.43 3.56
C ARG A 138 7.23 4.93 3.77
N THR A 139 6.30 4.60 2.88
CA THR A 139 4.90 5.03 3.01
C THR A 139 4.26 4.46 4.28
N GLU A 140 4.50 3.18 4.58
CA GLU A 140 4.07 2.55 5.84
C GLU A 140 4.68 3.26 7.08
N GLY A 141 5.95 3.64 7.00
CA GLY A 141 6.63 4.41 8.05
C GLY A 141 6.04 5.80 8.26
N ILE A 142 5.64 6.49 7.20
CA ILE A 142 4.98 7.80 7.28
C ILE A 142 3.58 7.66 7.86
N GLU A 143 2.80 6.67 7.41
CA GLU A 143 1.45 6.43 7.90
C GLU A 143 1.43 6.09 9.39
N SER A 144 2.36 5.24 9.85
CA SER A 144 2.52 4.94 11.28
C SER A 144 2.92 6.18 12.09
N SER A 145 3.85 6.99 11.57
CA SER A 145 4.26 8.24 12.23
C SER A 145 3.09 9.23 12.32
N LYS A 146 2.26 9.33 11.28
CA LYS A 146 1.06 10.16 11.26
C LYS A 146 0.05 9.70 12.33
N LYS A 147 -0.23 8.39 12.41
CA LYS A 147 -1.12 7.83 13.44
C LYS A 147 -0.64 8.15 14.86
N ILE A 148 0.67 8.08 15.11
CA ILE A 148 1.25 8.43 16.41
C ILE A 148 1.09 9.94 16.69
N ALA A 149 1.34 10.79 15.69
CA ALA A 149 1.16 12.23 15.83
C ALA A 149 -0.30 12.61 16.10
N ASP A 150 -1.24 12.01 15.36
CA ASP A 150 -2.69 12.21 15.55
C ASP A 150 -3.12 11.76 16.96
N HIS A 151 -2.59 10.63 17.44
CA HIS A 151 -2.84 10.15 18.80
C HIS A 151 -2.23 11.08 19.86
N ALA A 152 -1.03 11.61 19.63
CA ALA A 152 -0.39 12.56 20.54
C ALA A 152 -1.15 13.89 20.61
N LEU A 153 -1.68 14.38 19.48
CA LEU A 153 -2.55 15.55 19.44
C LEU A 153 -3.87 15.30 20.18
N ALA A 154 -4.49 14.13 19.99
CA ALA A 154 -5.71 13.76 20.69
C ALA A 154 -5.53 13.69 22.22
N LEU A 155 -4.35 13.22 22.69
CA LEU A 155 -3.96 13.24 24.11
C LEU A 155 -3.64 14.65 24.62
N TRP A 156 -3.18 15.54 23.75
CA TRP A 156 -2.89 16.92 24.10
C TRP A 156 -4.18 17.75 24.24
N ASP A 157 -5.18 17.47 23.40
CA ASP A 157 -6.45 18.21 23.35
C ASP A 157 -7.51 17.70 24.36
N ASN A 158 -7.37 16.47 24.88
CA ASN A 158 -8.25 15.91 25.91
C ASN A 158 -7.45 15.40 27.13
N GLU A 159 -7.54 16.18 28.22
CA GLU A 159 -7.25 15.83 29.63
C GLU A 159 -5.86 15.22 29.96
N GLY A 160 -5.16 15.88 30.89
CA GLY A 160 -4.01 15.31 31.59
C GLY A 160 -4.32 13.94 32.21
N PRO A 161 -3.28 13.18 32.62
CA PRO A 161 -3.38 11.75 32.89
C PRO A 161 -4.55 11.45 33.82
N THR A 162 -5.55 10.72 33.32
CA THR A 162 -6.59 10.16 34.18
C THR A 162 -5.91 9.15 35.09
N ASP A 163 -5.82 9.55 36.35
CA ASP A 163 -5.25 8.79 37.46
C ASP A 163 -6.00 7.45 37.55
N TYR A 164 -5.38 6.38 37.03
CA TYR A 164 -5.77 5.03 37.41
C TYR A 164 -5.19 4.77 38.81
N GLY A 165 -5.78 5.43 39.80
CA GLY A 165 -5.64 5.11 41.20
C GLY A 165 -6.24 3.73 41.45
N SER A 166 -5.37 2.71 41.40
CA SER A 166 -5.62 1.43 42.06
C SER A 166 -5.51 1.64 43.56
N THR A 167 -6.65 1.62 44.27
CA THR A 167 -6.97 0.80 45.46
C THR A 167 -8.25 1.30 46.09
#